data_AF-A0A8H8Z016-F1
#
_entry.id   AF-A0A8H8Z016-F1
#
_cell.length_a   1.000
_cell.length_b   1.000
_cell.length_c   1.000
_cell.angle_alpha   90.00
_cell.angle_beta   90.00
_cell.angle_gamma   90.00
#
_symmetry.space_group_name_H-M   'P 1'
#
loop_
_entity.id
_entity.type
_entity.pdbx_description
1 polymer ?
#
loop_
_entity_poly.entity_id
_entity_poly.type
_entity_poly.pdbx_seq_one_letter_code
_entity_poly.pdbx_strand_id
1 'polypeptide(L)'
;MSTKIIHRHQKGGRKPICFLLDRLEFIACAERRVIKALLPTLATFTLGALLDDDSPLPADLISPRVLTPGGMLVFGGAPKVGKSDFLLAWLTHMAAGASFQGMVPPRPLRVFYLQAEVQYHYLRERVKSIKLPASRLLDARANFIATPQLRLILDDAGLAQVHSDRKASIW
;
A
#
# COMPACT_ATOMS: atom_id res chain seq x y z
N MET A 1 16.36 -34.05 21.47
CA MET A 1 16.80 -32.87 22.25
C MET A 1 15.60 -31.97 22.47
N SER A 2 14.99 -32.07 23.66
CA SER A 2 13.87 -31.22 24.07
C SER A 2 14.36 -29.82 24.41
N THR A 3 13.65 -28.78 23.96
CA THR A 3 13.73 -27.46 24.61
C THR A 3 12.33 -26.89 24.79
N LYS A 4 12.07 -26.49 26.04
CA LYS A 4 10.81 -26.04 26.63
C LYS A 4 10.36 -24.68 26.09
N ILE A 5 9.07 -24.55 25.83
CA ILE A 5 8.37 -23.26 25.75
C ILE A 5 8.11 -22.80 27.19
N ILE A 6 8.66 -21.64 27.57
CA ILE A 6 8.34 -20.98 28.85
C ILE A 6 7.34 -19.87 28.55
N HIS A 7 6.07 -20.10 28.90
CA HIS A 7 5.08 -19.03 29.04
C HIS A 7 5.35 -18.30 30.36
N ARG A 8 5.72 -17.02 30.28
CA ARG A 8 5.58 -16.09 31.40
C ARG A 8 4.44 -15.12 31.12
N HIS A 9 3.38 -15.29 31.90
CA HIS A 9 2.28 -14.36 32.07
C HIS A 9 2.82 -13.11 32.80
N GLN A 10 2.73 -11.92 32.20
CA GLN A 10 2.81 -10.66 32.95
C GLN A 10 1.55 -9.82 32.70
N LYS A 11 0.87 -9.53 33.81
CA LYS A 11 -0.20 -8.54 33.95
C LYS A 11 0.43 -7.14 34.01
N GLY A 12 -0.15 -6.15 33.34
CA GLY A 12 0.17 -4.72 33.55
C GLY A 12 0.22 -3.91 32.25
N GLY A 13 -0.87 -3.24 31.91
CA GLY A 13 -1.07 -2.55 30.62
C GLY A 13 -0.28 -1.25 30.46
N ARG A 14 0.86 -1.33 29.75
CA ARG A 14 1.28 -0.30 28.78
C ARG A 14 1.48 -0.99 27.44
N LYS A 15 0.64 -0.64 26.45
CA LYS A 15 0.76 -1.14 25.08
C LYS A 15 2.12 -0.67 24.53
N PRO A 16 3.02 -1.56 24.09
CA PRO A 16 4.26 -1.15 23.47
C PRO A 16 3.95 -0.42 22.16
N ILE A 17 4.49 0.79 22.02
CA ILE A 17 4.39 1.59 20.81
C ILE A 17 5.22 0.89 19.74
N CYS A 18 4.54 0.35 18.72
CA CYS A 18 5.12 -0.46 17.65
C CYS A 18 5.85 0.40 16.62
N PHE A 19 7.00 0.98 16.97
CA PHE A 19 7.85 1.69 16.01
C PHE A 19 8.91 0.79 15.33
N LEU A 20 9.01 -0.49 15.71
CA LEU A 20 10.07 -1.38 15.24
C LEU A 20 9.65 -2.86 15.19
N LEU A 21 8.52 -3.18 14.55
CA LEU A 21 8.09 -4.57 14.34
C LEU A 21 8.40 -5.04 12.92
N ASP A 22 8.80 -6.30 12.78
CA ASP A 22 8.88 -6.99 11.49
C ASP A 22 7.50 -6.99 10.79
N ARG A 23 7.49 -7.10 9.44
CA ARG A 23 6.29 -7.02 8.61
C ARG A 23 5.21 -8.02 9.04
N LEU A 24 5.60 -9.20 9.50
CA LEU A 24 4.67 -10.22 9.99
C LEU A 24 4.13 -9.89 11.38
N GLU A 25 4.96 -9.35 12.27
CA GLU A 25 4.53 -8.85 13.58
C GLU A 25 3.60 -7.66 13.43
N PHE A 26 3.83 -6.76 12.47
CA PHE A 26 2.91 -5.65 12.19
C PHE A 26 1.53 -6.14 11.77
N ILE A 27 1.44 -7.15 10.88
CA ILE A 27 0.14 -7.69 10.44
C ILE A 27 -0.52 -8.53 11.55
N ALA A 28 0.28 -9.24 12.35
CA ALA A 28 -0.22 -10.06 13.45
C ALA A 28 -0.67 -9.20 14.66
N CYS A 29 0.00 -8.09 14.92
CA CYS A 29 -0.32 -7.14 15.99
C CYS A 29 -1.28 -6.03 15.55
N ALA A 30 -1.48 -5.84 14.23
CA ALA A 30 -2.47 -4.90 13.72
C ALA A 30 -3.86 -5.32 14.22
N GLU A 31 -4.56 -4.37 14.85
CA GLU A 31 -5.92 -4.57 15.33
C GLU A 31 -6.82 -4.98 14.15
N ARG A 32 -7.21 -6.26 14.13
CA ARG A 32 -8.09 -6.80 13.10
C ARG A 32 -9.50 -6.31 13.38
N ARG A 33 -9.91 -5.22 12.72
CA ARG A 33 -11.27 -4.69 12.80
C ARG A 33 -12.18 -5.47 11.86
N VAL A 34 -13.04 -6.30 12.43
CA VAL A 34 -14.19 -6.87 11.71
C VAL A 34 -15.24 -5.78 11.61
N ILE A 35 -15.35 -5.15 10.44
CA ILE A 35 -16.41 -4.18 10.17
C ILE A 35 -17.67 -4.99 9.83
N LYS A 36 -18.47 -5.32 10.86
CA LYS A 36 -19.82 -5.85 10.65
C LYS A 36 -20.67 -4.69 10.13
N ALA A 37 -20.85 -4.64 8.81
CA ALA A 37 -21.71 -3.64 8.19
C ALA A 37 -23.16 -3.88 8.67
N LEU A 38 -23.62 -3.04 9.61
CA LEU A 38 -25.05 -2.74 9.71
C LEU A 38 -25.50 -2.29 8.32
N LEU A 39 -26.74 -2.58 7.90
CA LEU A 39 -27.29 -1.98 6.68
C LEU A 39 -26.97 -0.48 6.73
N PRO A 40 -26.12 0.06 5.83
CA PRO A 40 -25.68 1.43 5.94
C PRO A 40 -26.92 2.29 5.73
N THR A 41 -27.45 2.84 6.81
CA THR A 41 -28.33 4.00 6.70
C THR A 41 -27.49 5.07 6.04
N LEU A 42 -27.85 5.40 4.79
CA LEU A 42 -27.14 6.41 4.03
C LEU A 42 -27.33 7.73 4.76
N ALA A 43 -26.26 8.23 5.38
CA ALA A 43 -26.30 9.51 6.06
C ALA A 43 -26.68 10.59 5.03
N THR A 44 -27.76 11.31 5.31
CA THR A 44 -28.16 12.47 4.52
C THR A 44 -27.73 13.73 5.26
N PHE A 45 -27.20 14.69 4.52
CA PHE A 45 -26.75 15.97 5.06
C PHE A 45 -27.54 17.08 4.38
N THR A 46 -27.92 18.10 5.14
CA THR A 46 -28.53 19.32 4.56
C THR A 46 -27.43 20.19 3.96
N LEU A 47 -27.76 21.01 2.97
CA LEU A 47 -26.81 21.96 2.39
C LEU A 47 -26.25 22.92 3.46
N GLY A 48 -27.11 23.41 4.36
CA GLY A 48 -26.67 24.26 5.47
C GLY A 48 -25.62 23.58 6.36
N ALA A 49 -25.86 22.31 6.75
CA ALA A 49 -24.89 21.56 7.54
C ALA A 49 -23.54 21.37 6.83
N LEU A 50 -23.51 21.29 5.49
CA LEU A 50 -22.26 21.21 4.73
C LEU A 50 -21.55 22.56 4.59
N LEU A 51 -22.30 23.67 4.55
CA LEU A 51 -21.74 25.02 4.44
C LEU A 51 -21.21 25.54 5.78
N ASP A 52 -21.83 25.12 6.88
CA ASP A 52 -21.44 25.51 8.25
C ASP A 52 -20.35 24.60 8.83
N ASP A 53 -19.89 23.58 8.10
CA ASP A 53 -18.84 22.65 8.53
C ASP A 53 -17.43 23.17 8.20
N ASP A 54 -16.74 23.68 9.22
CA ASP A 54 -15.35 24.15 9.15
C ASP A 54 -14.31 23.06 9.48
N SER A 55 -14.72 21.79 9.55
CA SER A 55 -13.79 20.70 9.85
C SER A 55 -12.67 20.61 8.80
N PRO A 56 -11.42 20.33 9.23
CA PRO A 56 -10.30 20.28 8.30
C PRO A 56 -10.46 19.09 7.34
N LEU A 57 -10.15 19.33 6.07
CA LEU A 57 -10.14 18.26 5.09
C LEU A 57 -9.10 17.20 5.45
N PRO A 58 -9.40 15.91 5.27
CA PRO A 58 -8.43 14.85 5.50
C PRO A 58 -7.24 15.02 4.54
N ALA A 59 -6.04 14.73 5.04
CA ALA A 59 -4.83 14.78 4.23
C ALA A 59 -4.92 13.80 3.04
N ASP A 60 -4.55 14.28 1.85
CA ASP A 60 -4.46 13.45 0.66
C ASP A 60 -3.48 12.27 0.86
N LEU A 61 -3.80 11.11 0.28
CA LEU A 61 -2.80 10.06 0.10
C LEU A 61 -1.73 10.52 -0.92
N ILE A 62 -2.15 11.26 -1.94
CA ILE A 62 -1.28 11.90 -2.92
C ILE A 62 -1.86 13.28 -3.27
N SER A 63 -1.14 14.34 -2.94
CA SER A 63 -1.53 15.72 -3.21
C SER A 63 -1.13 16.15 -4.64
N PRO A 64 -1.73 17.22 -5.19
CA PRO A 64 -2.90 17.93 -4.69
C PRO A 64 -4.21 17.24 -5.13
N ARG A 65 -4.92 16.60 -4.19
CA ARG A 65 -6.18 15.86 -4.42
C ARG A 65 -6.13 14.83 -5.55
N VAL A 66 -4.94 14.31 -5.87
CA VAL A 66 -4.77 13.27 -6.89
C VAL A 66 -5.34 11.95 -6.39
N LEU A 67 -5.13 11.65 -5.11
CA LEU A 67 -5.76 10.53 -4.43
C LEU A 67 -6.07 10.90 -2.98
N THR A 68 -7.35 10.96 -2.65
CA THR A 68 -7.85 11.17 -1.27
C THR A 68 -8.00 9.83 -0.55
N PRO A 69 -8.05 9.81 0.80
CA PRO A 69 -8.33 8.58 1.55
C PRO A 69 -9.63 7.91 1.09
N GLY A 70 -9.56 6.61 0.78
CA GLY A 70 -10.71 5.84 0.27
C GLY A 70 -11.03 6.06 -1.21
N GLY A 71 -10.34 6.97 -1.90
CA GLY A 71 -10.51 7.21 -3.33
C GLY A 71 -9.97 6.07 -4.20
N MET A 72 -10.48 6.02 -5.43
CA MET A 72 -9.99 5.13 -6.49
C MET A 72 -9.59 5.97 -7.70
N LEU A 73 -8.40 5.72 -8.24
CA LEU A 73 -7.88 6.39 -9.43
C LEU A 73 -7.69 5.37 -10.56
N VAL A 74 -8.14 5.73 -11.77
CA VAL A 74 -8.03 4.89 -12.97
C VAL A 74 -7.27 5.65 -14.06
N PHE A 75 -6.21 5.04 -14.60
CA PHE A 75 -5.48 5.58 -15.74
C PHE A 75 -6.04 5.04 -17.05
N GLY A 76 -6.81 5.88 -17.74
CA GLY A 76 -7.29 5.64 -19.10
C GLY A 76 -6.31 6.14 -20.17
N GLY A 77 -6.41 5.62 -21.38
CA GLY A 77 -5.63 6.09 -22.52
C GLY A 77 -5.41 5.01 -23.58
N ALA A 78 -4.99 5.41 -24.78
CA ALA A 78 -4.79 4.49 -25.89
C ALA A 78 -3.75 3.38 -25.56
N PRO A 79 -3.76 2.26 -26.30
CA PRO A 79 -2.73 1.22 -26.15
C PRO A 79 -1.33 1.79 -26.34
N LYS A 80 -0.36 1.32 -25.53
CA LYS A 80 1.08 1.62 -25.64
C LYS A 80 1.49 3.09 -25.44
N VAL A 81 0.61 3.96 -24.93
CA VAL A 81 0.96 5.36 -24.60
C VAL A 81 1.84 5.53 -23.34
N GLY A 82 2.32 4.44 -22.74
CA GLY A 82 3.22 4.48 -21.57
C GLY A 82 2.53 4.53 -20.20
N LYS A 83 1.22 4.20 -20.09
CA LYS A 83 0.50 4.20 -18.81
C LYS A 83 1.18 3.37 -17.71
N SER A 84 1.62 2.17 -18.05
CA SER A 84 2.26 1.27 -17.09
C SER A 84 3.63 1.78 -16.64
N ASP A 85 4.39 2.41 -17.55
CA ASP A 85 5.69 3.02 -17.23
C ASP A 85 5.52 4.24 -16.33
N PHE A 86 4.53 5.07 -16.64
CA PHE A 86 4.14 6.18 -15.79
C PHE A 86 3.74 5.69 -14.39
N LEU A 87 2.85 4.71 -14.30
CA LEU A 87 2.38 4.14 -13.03
C LEU A 87 3.54 3.59 -12.20
N LEU A 88 4.44 2.84 -12.84
CA LEU A 88 5.58 2.26 -12.15
C LEU A 88 6.52 3.35 -11.61
N ALA A 89 6.87 4.33 -12.44
CA ALA A 89 7.69 5.47 -12.02
C ALA A 89 7.02 6.24 -10.88
N TRP A 90 5.77 6.66 -11.08
CA TRP A 90 5.01 7.44 -10.13
C TRP A 90 4.88 6.73 -8.78
N LEU A 91 4.45 5.47 -8.76
CA LEU A 91 4.29 4.70 -7.53
C LEU A 91 5.64 4.43 -6.84
N THR A 92 6.74 4.31 -7.59
CA THR A 92 8.07 4.19 -7.00
C THR A 92 8.45 5.50 -6.29
N HIS A 93 8.15 6.67 -6.87
CA HIS A 93 8.33 7.96 -6.19
C HIS A 93 7.44 8.09 -4.94
N MET A 94 6.19 7.64 -5.01
CA MET A 94 5.30 7.65 -3.84
C MET A 94 5.82 6.76 -2.72
N ALA A 95 6.36 5.58 -3.06
CA ALA A 95 7.00 4.68 -2.09
C ALA A 95 8.27 5.27 -1.46
N ALA A 96 8.98 6.10 -2.23
CA ALA A 96 10.16 6.83 -1.78
C ALA A 96 9.82 8.08 -0.94
N GLY A 97 8.56 8.51 -0.90
CA GLY A 97 8.17 9.79 -0.30
C GLY A 97 8.67 11.00 -1.10
N ALA A 98 8.87 10.84 -2.41
CA ALA A 98 9.39 11.86 -3.31
C ALA A 98 8.28 12.41 -4.22
N SER A 99 8.40 13.67 -4.63
CA SER A 99 7.51 14.29 -5.60
C SER A 99 7.74 13.74 -7.02
N PHE A 100 6.68 13.66 -7.82
CA PHE A 100 6.74 13.29 -9.23
C PHE A 100 5.75 14.14 -10.02
N GLN A 101 6.23 14.95 -10.96
CA GLN A 101 5.41 15.90 -11.76
C GLN A 101 4.43 16.74 -10.91
N GLY A 102 4.89 17.26 -9.77
CA GLY A 102 4.06 18.06 -8.86
C GLY A 102 3.12 17.26 -7.95
N MET A 103 3.03 15.95 -8.12
CA MET A 103 2.28 15.07 -7.22
C MET A 103 3.15 14.67 -6.04
N VAL A 104 2.65 14.85 -4.81
CA VAL A 104 3.45 14.72 -3.59
C VAL A 104 2.77 13.79 -2.59
N PRO A 105 3.46 12.76 -2.10
CA PRO A 105 2.96 11.96 -0.99
C PRO A 105 3.23 12.68 0.35
N PRO A 106 2.36 12.56 1.36
CA PRO A 106 2.58 13.19 2.67
C PRO A 106 3.75 12.55 3.44
N ARG A 107 4.14 11.32 3.08
CA ARG A 107 5.23 10.51 3.63
C ARG A 107 5.53 9.35 2.67
N PRO A 108 6.65 8.62 2.82
CA PRO A 108 6.85 7.37 2.09
C PRO A 108 5.65 6.42 2.25
N LEU A 109 5.07 5.98 1.12
CA LEU A 109 3.86 5.15 1.09
C LEU A 109 4.22 3.67 0.94
N ARG A 110 3.51 2.78 1.66
CA ARG A 110 3.62 1.34 1.42
C ARG A 110 2.84 1.00 0.15
N VAL A 111 3.54 0.65 -0.91
CA VAL A 111 2.97 0.36 -2.22
C VAL A 111 3.03 -1.14 -2.50
N PHE A 112 1.87 -1.70 -2.85
CA PHE A 112 1.77 -3.04 -3.38
C PHE A 112 1.34 -2.97 -4.84
N TYR A 113 2.20 -3.41 -5.75
CA TYR A 113 2.01 -3.36 -7.18
C TYR A 113 1.67 -4.75 -7.72
N LEU A 114 0.38 -4.97 -7.99
CA LEU A 114 -0.13 -6.21 -8.55
C LEU A 114 0.08 -6.19 -10.09
N GLN A 115 1.10 -6.89 -10.57
CA GLN A 115 1.44 -6.94 -11.98
C GLN A 115 0.83 -8.18 -12.66
N ALA A 116 0.05 -7.98 -13.71
CA ALA A 116 -0.59 -9.05 -14.47
C ALA A 116 0.03 -9.29 -15.86
N GLU A 117 0.68 -8.28 -16.46
CA GLU A 117 1.01 -8.32 -17.89
C GLU A 117 2.51 -8.50 -18.18
N VAL A 118 3.37 -7.89 -17.37
CA VAL A 118 4.80 -7.74 -17.71
C VAL A 118 5.65 -8.79 -17.01
N GLN A 119 6.50 -9.48 -17.77
CA GLN A 119 7.48 -10.43 -17.25
C GLN A 119 8.55 -9.75 -16.38
N TYR A 120 9.10 -10.49 -15.41
CA TYR A 120 10.07 -9.99 -14.44
C TYR A 120 11.26 -9.25 -15.07
N HIS A 121 11.84 -9.77 -16.16
CA HIS A 121 13.00 -9.15 -16.80
C HIS A 121 12.71 -7.75 -17.35
N TYR A 122 11.57 -7.59 -18.03
CA TYR A 122 11.10 -6.30 -18.53
C TYR A 122 10.74 -5.34 -17.39
N LEU A 123 10.10 -5.84 -16.33
CA LEU A 123 9.79 -5.03 -15.16
C LEU A 123 11.08 -4.52 -14.48
N ARG A 124 12.08 -5.38 -14.32
CA ARG A 124 13.39 -5.04 -13.74
C ARG A 124 14.09 -3.96 -14.56
N GLU A 125 14.06 -4.05 -15.89
CA GLU A 125 14.65 -3.03 -16.75
C GLU A 125 13.98 -1.66 -16.55
N ARG A 126 12.64 -1.63 -16.52
CA ARG A 126 11.86 -0.40 -16.27
C ARG A 126 12.14 0.18 -14.88
N VAL A 127 12.25 -0.65 -13.84
CA VAL A 127 12.60 -0.16 -12.50
C VAL A 127 14.00 0.46 -12.47
N LYS A 128 14.96 -0.12 -13.19
CA LYS A 128 16.33 0.42 -13.27
C LYS A 128 16.42 1.77 -13.99
N SER A 129 15.49 2.09 -14.88
CA SER A 129 15.47 3.37 -15.58
C SER A 129 14.84 4.52 -14.77
N ILE A 130 14.17 4.21 -13.65
CA ILE A 130 13.55 5.20 -12.76
C ILE A 130 14.65 5.97 -12.01
N LYS A 131 14.61 7.29 -12.13
CA LYS A 131 15.55 8.19 -11.45
C LYS A 131 14.96 8.66 -10.12
N LEU A 132 15.53 8.17 -9.01
CA LEU A 132 15.23 8.63 -7.66
C LEU A 132 16.40 9.39 -7.05
N PRO A 133 16.13 10.39 -6.18
CA PRO A 133 17.16 10.96 -5.32
C PRO A 133 17.81 9.86 -4.47
N ALA A 134 19.14 9.84 -4.38
CA ALA A 134 19.89 8.81 -3.65
C ALA A 134 19.44 8.70 -2.17
N SER A 135 19.11 9.83 -1.55
CA SER A 135 18.60 9.90 -0.17
C SER A 135 17.27 9.18 0.06
N ARG A 136 16.48 8.95 -1.00
CA ARG A 136 15.15 8.33 -0.93
C ARG A 136 15.13 6.88 -1.42
N LEU A 137 16.27 6.37 -1.90
CA LEU A 137 16.34 5.03 -2.48
C LEU A 137 16.06 3.93 -1.44
N LEU A 138 16.50 4.13 -0.20
CA LEU A 138 16.27 3.17 0.89
C LEU A 138 14.78 3.07 1.23
N ASP A 139 14.08 4.22 1.30
CA ASP A 139 12.63 4.26 1.52
C ASP A 139 11.89 3.51 0.41
N ALA A 140 12.24 3.76 -0.86
CA ALA A 140 11.62 3.10 -2.00
C ALA A 140 11.78 1.57 -1.93
N ARG A 141 12.99 1.08 -1.60
CA ARG A 141 13.30 -0.36 -1.48
C ARG A 141 12.49 -1.05 -0.39
N ALA A 142 12.29 -0.38 0.75
CA ALA A 142 11.54 -0.95 1.86
C ALA A 142 10.03 -0.95 1.63
N ASN A 143 9.53 0.03 0.86
CA ASN A 143 8.10 0.32 0.77
C ASN A 143 7.42 -0.16 -0.52
N PHE A 144 8.16 -0.38 -1.61
CA PHE A 144 7.59 -0.81 -2.90
C PHE A 144 7.75 -2.32 -3.10
N ILE A 145 6.62 -3.02 -3.22
CA ILE A 145 6.60 -4.48 -3.41
C ILE A 145 5.73 -4.80 -4.62
N ALA A 146 6.31 -5.48 -5.61
CA ALA A 146 5.62 -5.93 -6.81
C ALA A 146 5.49 -7.45 -6.85
N THR A 147 4.39 -7.93 -7.45
CA THR A 147 4.27 -9.34 -7.81
C THR A 147 4.99 -9.63 -9.12
N PRO A 148 5.45 -10.87 -9.35
CA PRO A 148 5.77 -11.33 -10.70
C PRO A 148 4.50 -11.32 -11.57
N GLN A 149 4.66 -11.54 -12.88
CA GLN A 149 3.54 -11.70 -13.79
C GLN A 149 2.60 -12.81 -13.29
N LEU A 150 1.39 -12.42 -12.90
CA LEU A 150 0.39 -13.38 -12.46
C LEU A 150 -0.24 -14.10 -13.66
N ARG A 151 -0.23 -15.43 -13.62
CA ARG A 151 -1.17 -16.23 -14.42
C ARG A 151 -2.48 -16.24 -13.65
N LEU A 152 -3.30 -15.21 -13.87
CA LEU A 152 -4.58 -15.05 -13.19
C LEU A 152 -5.55 -16.14 -13.65
N ILE A 153 -5.61 -17.25 -12.91
CA ILE A 153 -6.86 -17.97 -12.70
C ILE A 153 -7.44 -17.37 -11.43
N LEU A 154 -8.41 -16.45 -11.57
CA LEU A 154 -9.09 -15.80 -10.45
C LEU A 154 -10.08 -16.78 -9.81
N ASP A 155 -9.56 -17.78 -9.10
CA ASP A 155 -10.30 -18.64 -8.20
C ASP A 155 -9.79 -18.50 -6.76
N ASP A 156 -10.50 -19.08 -5.80
CA ASP A 156 -10.14 -18.99 -4.38
C ASP A 156 -8.73 -19.56 -4.10
N ALA A 157 -8.28 -20.53 -4.91
CA ALA A 157 -6.94 -21.12 -4.82
C ALA A 157 -5.86 -20.13 -5.31
N GLY A 158 -6.10 -19.41 -6.40
CA GLY A 158 -5.22 -18.38 -6.95
C GLY A 158 -5.06 -17.19 -6.01
N LEU A 159 -6.14 -16.77 -5.33
CA LEU A 159 -6.06 -15.71 -4.32
C LEU A 159 -5.23 -16.17 -3.11
N ALA A 160 -5.41 -17.40 -2.65
CA ALA A 160 -4.60 -17.98 -1.57
C ALA A 160 -3.11 -18.06 -1.92
N GLN A 161 -2.78 -18.34 -3.20
CA GLN A 161 -1.40 -18.37 -3.70
C GLN A 161 -0.73 -16.97 -3.67
N VAL A 162 -1.45 -15.91 -4.05
CA VAL A 162 -0.90 -14.53 -3.95
C VAL A 162 -0.63 -14.14 -2.49
N HIS A 163 -1.48 -14.60 -1.56
CA HIS A 163 -1.26 -14.43 -0.13
C HIS A 163 -0.06 -15.23 0.40
N SER A 164 0.20 -16.43 -0.13
CA SER A 164 1.28 -17.33 0.31
C SER A 164 2.64 -17.02 -0.35
N ASP A 165 2.68 -16.66 -1.62
CA ASP A 165 3.90 -16.25 -2.35
C ASP A 165 4.55 -15.01 -1.72
N ARG A 166 3.73 -14.15 -1.10
CA ARG A 166 4.19 -13.02 -0.28
C ARG A 166 5.01 -13.46 0.95
N LYS A 167 4.86 -14.71 1.42
CA LYS A 167 5.70 -15.29 2.48
C LYS A 167 7.00 -15.90 1.95
N ALA A 168 7.05 -16.31 0.68
CA ALA A 168 8.19 -17.03 0.11
C ALA A 168 9.23 -16.13 -0.59
N SER A 169 8.82 -14.97 -1.14
CA SER A 169 9.73 -14.01 -1.81
C SER A 169 10.49 -13.07 -0.86
N ILE A 170 10.60 -13.41 0.43
CA ILE A 170 11.50 -12.74 1.38
C ILE A 170 12.44 -13.80 1.94
N TRP A 171 13.37 -14.21 1.08
CA TRP A 171 14.74 -14.58 1.39
C TRP A 171 15.63 -13.86 0.38
#